data_AF-K0JMZ0-F1
#
_entry.id   AF-K0JMZ0-F1
#
_cell.length_a   1.000
_cell.length_b   1.000
_cell.length_c   1.000
_cell.angle_alpha   90.00
_cell.angle_beta   90.00
_cell.angle_gamma   90.00
#
_symmetry.space_group_name_H-M   'P 1'
#
loop_
_entity.id
_entity.type
_entity.pdbx_description
1 polymer ?
#
loop_
_entity_poly.entity_id
_entity_poly.type
_entity_poly.pdbx_seq_one_letter_code
_entity_poly.pdbx_strand_id
1 'polypeptide(L)' 'MYNNAAKNNNYDNNYRKDSYTVYIKLTEEENNLLRKCAKEKDINIGLYAKNIIFNYIRTEINKNNQ' A
#
# COMPACT_ATOMS: atom_id res chain seq x y z
N MET A 1 -23.20 -15.74 37.15
CA MET A 1 -24.00 -15.74 35.90
C MET A 1 -23.41 -14.70 34.97
N TYR A 2 -22.72 -15.14 33.93
CA TYR A 2 -22.33 -14.26 32.82
C TYR A 2 -23.58 -13.94 32.02
N ASN A 3 -23.78 -12.67 31.64
CA ASN A 3 -24.59 -12.38 30.48
C ASN A 3 -23.92 -11.33 29.61
N ASN A 4 -23.77 -11.76 28.36
CA ASN A 4 -23.11 -11.09 27.26
C ASN A 4 -23.91 -9.88 26.80
N ALA A 5 -23.24 -8.75 26.63
CA ALA A 5 -23.58 -7.82 25.58
C ALA A 5 -22.26 -7.44 24.89
N ALA A 6 -21.75 -8.38 24.09
CA ALA A 6 -20.77 -8.07 23.07
C ALA A 6 -21.41 -7.02 22.17
N LYS A 7 -21.01 -5.75 22.33
CA LYS A 7 -21.31 -4.68 21.39
C LYS A 7 -20.72 -5.10 20.06
N ASN A 8 -21.62 -5.56 19.21
CA ASN A 8 -21.42 -5.97 17.84
C ASN A 8 -21.01 -4.74 17.04
N ASN A 9 -19.70 -4.48 16.96
CA ASN A 9 -19.16 -3.50 16.01
C ASN A 9 -19.25 -4.13 14.61
N ASN A 10 -20.42 -4.04 14.01
CA ASN A 10 -20.62 -4.20 12.57
C ASN A 10 -19.80 -3.12 11.86
N TYR A 11 -18.52 -3.39 11.63
CA TYR A 11 -17.77 -2.69 10.59
C TYR A 11 -18.31 -3.19 9.25
N ASP A 12 -19.04 -2.32 8.56
CA ASP A 12 -19.48 -2.52 7.18
C ASP A 12 -18.29 -2.97 6.31
N ASN A 13 -18.31 -4.25 5.96
CA ASN A 13 -17.23 -4.97 5.29
C ASN A 13 -17.26 -4.80 3.76
N ASN A 14 -17.88 -3.72 3.25
CA ASN A 14 -18.24 -3.57 1.83
C ASN A 14 -17.26 -2.77 0.95
N TYR A 15 -16.16 -2.23 1.50
CA TYR A 15 -15.20 -1.42 0.74
C TYR A 15 -13.97 -2.19 0.20
N ARG A 16 -13.84 -3.49 0.45
CA ARG A 16 -12.67 -4.30 0.07
C ARG A 16 -12.84 -5.13 -1.21
N LYS A 17 -13.91 -4.93 -1.98
CA LYS A 17 -14.28 -5.86 -3.06
C LYS A 17 -13.30 -5.87 -4.25
N ASP A 18 -12.50 -4.82 -4.45
CA ASP A 18 -11.60 -4.69 -5.62
C ASP A 18 -10.14 -4.34 -5.25
N SER A 19 -9.64 -4.77 -4.09
CA SER A 19 -8.23 -4.56 -3.73
C SER A 19 -7.37 -5.79 -4.03
N TYR A 20 -6.31 -5.60 -4.83
CA TYR A 20 -5.30 -6.63 -5.09
C TYR A 20 -4.07 -6.42 -4.19
N THR A 21 -3.56 -7.50 -3.61
CA THR A 21 -2.29 -7.50 -2.87
C THR A 21 -1.16 -7.92 -3.81
N VAL A 22 -0.12 -7.11 -3.88
CA VAL A 22 1.10 -7.41 -4.65
C VAL A 22 2.24 -7.63 -3.68
N TYR A 23 2.92 -8.77 -3.80
CA TYR A 23 4.13 -9.09 -3.03
C TYR A 23 5.36 -8.77 -3.86
N ILE A 24 6.30 -8.04 -3.28
CA ILE A 24 7.58 -7.67 -3.90
C ILE A 24 8.68 -8.19 -2.98
N LYS A 25 9.59 -9.00 -3.53
CA LYS A 25 10.81 -9.38 -2.82
C LYS A 25 11.83 -8.26 -2.99
N LEU A 26 12.40 -7.82 -1.87
CA LEU A 26 13.43 -6.80 -1.81
C LEU A 26 14.63 -7.40 -1.08
N THR A 27 15.82 -7.01 -1.51
CA THR A 27 17.03 -7.14 -0.69
C THR A 27 16.91 -6.27 0.56
N GLU A 28 17.76 -6.53 1.54
CA GLU A 28 17.80 -5.72 2.76
C GLU A 28 18.14 -4.25 2.45
N GLU A 29 19.10 -4.02 1.55
CA GLU A 29 19.50 -2.69 1.10
C GLU A 29 18.35 -1.92 0.45
N GLU A 30 17.62 -2.55 -0.48
CA GLU A 30 16.46 -1.94 -1.15
C GLU A 30 15.33 -1.60 -0.15
N ASN A 31 15.04 -2.50 0.79
CA ASN A 31 14.04 -2.25 1.83
C ASN A 31 14.47 -1.10 2.78
N ASN A 32 15.75 -1.01 3.12
CA ASN A 32 16.28 0.08 3.93
C ASN A 32 16.19 1.43 3.22
N LEU A 33 16.53 1.46 1.93
CA LEU A 33 16.40 2.65 1.10
C LEU A 33 14.93 3.10 1.00
N LEU A 34 14.02 2.16 0.70
CA LEU A 34 12.59 2.43 0.61
C LEU A 34 12.03 3.01 1.92
N ARG A 35 12.42 2.44 3.07
CA ARG A 35 12.03 2.92 4.41
C ARG A 35 12.54 4.33 4.69
N LYS A 36 13.81 4.60 4.37
CA LYS A 36 14.42 5.91 4.56
C LYS A 36 13.66 6.98 3.78
N CYS A 37 13.44 6.77 2.49
CA CYS A 37 12.76 7.75 1.64
C CYS A 37 11.28 7.93 2.00
N ALA A 38 10.59 6.86 2.41
CA ALA A 38 9.21 6.97 2.90
C ALA A 38 9.14 7.81 4.19
N LYS A 39 10.10 7.60 5.11
CA LYS A 39 10.20 8.36 6.37
C LYS A 39 10.51 9.84 6.14
N GLU A 40 11.46 10.16 5.25
CA GLU A 40 11.82 11.55 4.90
C GLU A 40 10.64 12.35 4.33
N LYS A 41 9.68 11.66 3.70
CA LYS A 41 8.47 12.26 3.12
C LYS A 41 7.25 12.19 4.03
N ASP A 42 7.37 11.58 5.21
CA ASP A 42 6.27 11.30 6.14
C ASP A 42 5.09 10.53 5.49
N ILE A 43 5.41 9.49 4.71
CA ILE A 43 4.44 8.68 3.98
C ILE A 43 4.57 7.20 4.38
N ASN A 44 3.45 6.48 4.42
CA ASN A 44 3.46 5.02 4.61
C ASN A 44 4.30 4.32 3.53
N ILE A 45 5.16 3.39 3.93
CA ILE A 45 6.08 2.68 3.01
C ILE A 45 5.37 2.02 1.82
N GLY A 46 4.21 1.38 2.02
CA GLY A 46 3.46 0.72 0.96
C GLY A 46 2.85 1.72 -0.01
N LEU A 47 2.36 2.86 0.49
CA LEU A 47 1.87 3.95 -0.35
C LEU A 47 3.01 4.59 -1.15
N TYR A 48 4.17 4.79 -0.53
CA TYR A 48 5.35 5.31 -1.20
C TYR A 48 5.82 4.38 -2.33
N ALA A 49 5.91 3.08 -2.07
CA ALA A 49 6.24 2.06 -3.08
C ALA A 49 5.24 2.06 -4.25
N LYS A 50 3.93 2.12 -3.94
CA LYS A 50 2.87 2.23 -4.95
C LYS A 50 3.07 3.46 -5.83
N ASN A 51 3.34 4.63 -5.23
CA ASN A 51 3.53 5.87 -5.98
C ASN A 51 4.73 5.77 -6.93
N ILE A 52 5.85 5.19 -6.50
CA ILE A 52 7.02 4.97 -7.36
C ILE A 52 6.65 4.10 -8.57
N ILE A 53 6.07 2.93 -8.33
CA ILE A 53 5.73 1.96 -9.39
C ILE A 53 4.79 2.59 -10.42
N PHE A 54 3.70 3.24 -9.98
CA PHE A 54 2.73 3.81 -10.90
C PHE A 54 3.23 5.08 -11.60
N ASN A 55 4.11 5.86 -10.98
CA ASN A 55 4.74 6.99 -11.66
C ASN A 55 5.67 6.51 -12.78
N TYR A 56 6.43 5.44 -12.55
CA TYR A 56 7.24 4.82 -13.59
C TYR A 56 6.37 4.30 -14.75
N ILE A 57 5.34 3.50 -14.46
CA ILE A 57 4.42 2.96 -15.49
C ILE A 57 3.80 4.08 -16.33
N ARG A 58 3.30 5.15 -15.70
CA ARG A 58 2.74 6.30 -16.43
C ARG A 58 3.77 6.97 -17.34
N THR A 59 5.00 7.10 -16.86
CA THR A 59 6.10 7.69 -17.63
C THR A 59 6.41 6.83 -18.85
N GLU A 60 6.46 5.51 -18.70
CA GLU A 60 6.71 4.58 -19.81
C GLU A 60 5.56 4.57 -20.84
N ILE A 61 4.31 4.64 -20.41
CA ILE A 61 3.15 4.75 -21.32
C ILE A 61 3.23 6.03 -22.15
N ASN A 62 3.56 7.16 -21.51
CA ASN A 62 3.60 8.45 -22.20
C ASN A 62 4.70 8.53 -23.26
N LYS A 63 5.83 7.85 -23.07
CA LYS A 63 6.92 7.78 -24.08
C LYS A 63 6.52 7.02 -25.34
N ASN A 64 5.65 6.00 -25.22
CA ASN A 64 5.28 5.14 -26.34
C ASN A 64 4.13 5.69 -27.19
N ASN A 65 3.50 6.79 -26.76
CA ASN A 65 2.40 7.45 -27.48
C ASN A 65 2.83 8.76 -28.16
N GLN A 66 4.14 9.04 -28.24
CA GLN A 66 4.76 10.17 -28.95
C GLN A 66 5.56 9.66 -30.14
#